data_AF-A0A127SAK7-F1
#
_entry.id   AF-A0A127SAK7-F1
#
_cell.length_a   1.000
_cell.length_b   1.000
_cell.length_c   1.000
_cell.angle_alpha   90.00
_cell.angle_beta   90.00
_cell.angle_gamma   90.00
#
_symmetry.space_group_name_H-M   'P 1'
#
loop_
_entity.id
_entity.type
_entity.pdbx_description
1 polymer ?
#
loop_
_entity_poly.entity_id
_entity_poly.type
_entity_poly.pdbx_seq_one_letter_code
_entity_poly.pdbx_strand_id
1 'polypeptide(L)'
;AKIPDRDLDKFTAAVLYANANTSCEVCRIAESMELFEYAPGVRDANNLGAWWLENKLDCSLPYEIDEFFDYAGYGESIAENNEGEFVEGLGFVCMEEGYTLEDVLQDTDQGMGGM
;
A
#
# COMPACT_ATOMS: atom_id res chain seq x y z
N ALA A 1 -14.37 -7.39 -19.48
CA ALA A 1 -14.89 -6.90 -18.19
C ALA A 1 -14.31 -5.50 -17.95
N LYS A 2 -15.05 -4.55 -17.37
CA LYS A 2 -14.49 -3.26 -16.94
C LYS A 2 -13.81 -3.49 -15.59
N ILE A 3 -12.56 -3.07 -15.44
CA ILE A 3 -11.86 -3.08 -14.15
C ILE A 3 -12.58 -2.07 -13.24
N PRO A 4 -12.94 -2.43 -12.00
CA PRO A 4 -13.50 -1.48 -11.03
C PRO A 4 -12.59 -0.28 -10.86
N ASP A 5 -13.17 0.92 -10.74
CA ASP A 5 -12.36 2.16 -10.66
C ASP A 5 -11.41 2.11 -9.44
N ARG A 6 -11.81 1.48 -8.32
CA ARG A 6 -10.96 1.25 -7.14
C ARG A 6 -9.73 0.38 -7.44
N ASP A 7 -9.86 -0.64 -8.28
CA ASP A 7 -8.74 -1.53 -8.62
C ASP A 7 -7.75 -0.81 -9.53
N LEU A 8 -8.24 0.09 -10.39
CA LEU A 8 -7.43 0.97 -11.20
C LEU A 8 -6.69 2.02 -10.35
N ASP A 9 -7.35 2.59 -9.34
CA ASP A 9 -6.73 3.54 -8.41
C ASP A 9 -5.63 2.88 -7.59
N LYS A 10 -5.89 1.67 -7.06
CA LYS A 10 -4.87 0.86 -6.36
C LYS A 10 -3.67 0.59 -7.25
N PHE A 11 -3.92 0.16 -8.49
CA PHE A 11 -2.85 -0.13 -9.44
C PHE A 11 -2.03 1.12 -9.76
N THR A 12 -2.69 2.24 -9.99
CA THR A 12 -2.02 3.52 -10.26
C THR A 12 -1.18 3.96 -9.06
N ALA A 13 -1.69 3.80 -7.84
CA ALA A 13 -0.93 4.09 -6.62
C ALA A 13 0.29 3.19 -6.48
N ALA A 14 0.16 1.89 -6.73
CA ALA A 14 1.26 0.93 -6.67
C ALA A 14 2.35 1.25 -7.72
N VAL A 15 1.98 1.61 -8.95
CA VAL A 15 2.94 2.02 -10.01
C VAL A 15 3.72 3.27 -9.61
N LEU A 16 3.05 4.27 -9.03
CA LEU A 16 3.69 5.51 -8.59
C LEU A 16 4.62 5.27 -7.39
N TYR A 17 4.15 4.52 -6.40
CA TYR A 17 4.92 4.11 -5.22
C TYR A 17 6.17 3.31 -5.58
N ALA A 18 6.04 2.33 -6.48
CA ALA A 18 7.16 1.54 -6.96
C ALA A 18 8.09 2.32 -7.91
N ASN A 19 7.71 3.54 -8.31
CA ASN A 19 8.39 4.34 -9.34
C ASN A 19 8.71 3.51 -10.60
N ALA A 20 7.73 2.74 -11.08
CA ALA A 20 7.93 1.86 -12.23
C ALA A 20 8.00 2.67 -13.53
N ASN A 21 9.05 2.43 -14.33
CA ASN A 21 9.37 3.21 -15.53
C ASN A 21 9.39 2.36 -16.82
N THR A 22 9.29 1.05 -16.70
CA THR A 22 9.28 0.11 -17.83
C THR A 22 7.96 -0.66 -17.91
N SER A 23 7.60 -1.11 -19.11
CA SER A 23 6.42 -1.97 -19.29
C SER A 23 6.53 -3.29 -18.52
N CYS A 24 7.75 -3.82 -18.32
CA CYS A 24 7.95 -5.05 -17.57
C CYS A 24 7.65 -4.87 -16.08
N GLU A 25 8.14 -3.80 -15.46
CA GLU A 25 7.84 -3.46 -14.06
C GLU A 25 6.34 -3.22 -13.88
N VAL A 26 5.71 -2.48 -14.79
CA VAL A 26 4.27 -2.22 -14.76
C VAL A 26 3.46 -3.53 -14.85
N CYS A 27 3.88 -4.48 -15.70
CA CYS A 27 3.25 -5.81 -15.77
C CYS A 27 3.42 -6.58 -14.46
N ARG A 28 4.62 -6.58 -13.85
CA ARG A 28 4.86 -7.27 -12.56
C ARG A 28 3.99 -6.71 -11.45
N ILE A 29 3.87 -5.39 -11.36
CA ILE A 29 2.98 -4.75 -10.39
C ILE A 29 1.52 -5.18 -10.62
N ALA A 30 1.06 -5.24 -11.88
CA ALA A 30 -0.28 -5.72 -12.19
C ALA A 30 -0.50 -7.19 -11.80
N GLU A 31 0.54 -8.02 -11.89
CA GLU A 31 0.53 -9.45 -11.55
C GLU A 31 0.65 -9.71 -10.04
N SER A 32 1.14 -8.75 -9.27
CA SER A 32 1.35 -8.85 -7.81
C SER A 32 0.53 -7.84 -7.00
N MET A 33 -0.64 -7.46 -7.52
CA MET A 33 -1.52 -6.44 -6.92
C MET A 33 -1.97 -6.77 -5.49
N GLU A 34 -1.99 -8.05 -5.11
CA GLU A 34 -2.29 -8.52 -3.76
C GLU A 34 -1.23 -8.11 -2.73
N LEU A 35 0.04 -8.00 -3.14
CA LEU A 35 1.17 -7.65 -2.26
C LEU A 35 1.25 -6.16 -1.93
N PHE A 36 0.36 -5.35 -2.51
CA PHE A 36 0.25 -3.93 -2.19
C PHE A 36 -0.92 -3.70 -1.26
N GLU A 37 -0.67 -3.07 -0.12
CA GLU A 37 -1.71 -2.61 0.76
C GLU A 37 -2.16 -1.21 0.37
N TYR A 38 -3.48 -0.99 0.31
CA TYR A 38 -4.02 0.25 -0.23
C TYR A 38 -5.22 0.76 0.57
N ALA A 39 -5.04 1.96 1.11
CA ALA A 39 -6.06 2.71 1.83
C ALA A 39 -6.65 3.81 0.92
N PRO A 40 -7.79 3.56 0.26
CA PRO A 40 -8.34 4.47 -0.74
C PRO A 40 -8.76 5.81 -0.11
N GLY A 41 -8.34 6.91 -0.72
CA GLY A 41 -8.73 8.26 -0.31
C GLY A 41 -8.08 8.78 0.98
N VAL A 42 -7.21 8.00 1.62
CA VAL A 42 -6.45 8.42 2.81
C VAL A 42 -5.31 9.34 2.38
N ARG A 43 -5.25 10.55 2.97
CA ARG A 43 -4.35 11.64 2.52
C ARG A 43 -3.38 12.14 3.58
N ASP A 44 -3.55 11.70 4.82
CA ASP A 44 -2.76 12.12 5.96
C ASP A 44 -2.70 11.01 7.01
N ALA A 45 -1.75 11.14 7.94
CA ALA A 45 -1.50 10.15 8.98
C ALA A 45 -2.69 9.97 9.93
N ASN A 46 -3.44 11.02 10.23
CA ASN A 46 -4.62 10.92 11.10
C ASN A 46 -5.67 9.99 10.49
N ASN A 47 -6.00 10.20 9.22
CA ASN A 47 -6.95 9.34 8.52
C ASN A 47 -6.39 7.94 8.29
N LEU A 48 -5.06 7.80 8.14
CA LEU A 48 -4.41 6.51 8.02
C LEU A 48 -4.56 5.68 9.29
N GLY A 49 -4.30 6.26 10.47
CA GLY A 49 -4.42 5.56 11.75
C GLY A 49 -5.84 5.04 11.99
N ALA A 50 -6.85 5.87 11.72
CA ALA A 50 -8.25 5.48 11.84
C ALA A 50 -8.61 4.36 10.85
N TRP A 51 -8.23 4.53 9.58
CA TRP A 51 -8.49 3.54 8.54
C TRP A 51 -7.84 2.19 8.85
N TRP A 52 -6.61 2.18 9.37
CA TRP A 52 -5.87 0.95 9.67
C TRP A 52 -6.49 0.17 10.82
N LEU A 53 -6.92 0.85 11.89
CA LEU A 53 -7.63 0.22 13.01
C LEU A 53 -8.89 -0.50 12.51
N GLU A 54 -9.71 0.20 11.71
CA GLU A 54 -10.97 -0.34 11.21
C GLU A 54 -10.77 -1.45 10.17
N ASN A 55 -9.84 -1.28 9.23
CA ASN A 55 -9.75 -2.14 8.04
C ASN A 55 -8.67 -3.23 8.14
N LYS A 56 -7.66 -3.05 8.99
CA LYS A 56 -6.57 -4.03 9.17
C LYS A 56 -6.65 -4.78 10.48
N LEU A 57 -7.04 -4.09 11.55
CA LEU A 57 -7.18 -4.71 12.86
C LEU A 57 -8.62 -5.15 13.16
N ASP A 58 -9.59 -4.80 12.30
CA ASP A 58 -11.03 -5.00 12.54
C ASP A 58 -11.44 -4.53 13.94
N CYS A 59 -10.88 -3.39 14.34
CA CYS A 59 -10.95 -2.85 15.69
C CYS A 59 -11.65 -1.50 15.64
N SER A 60 -12.72 -1.38 16.41
CA SER A 60 -13.38 -0.11 16.68
C SER A 60 -13.16 0.25 18.15
N LEU A 61 -12.65 1.46 18.38
CA LEU A 61 -12.44 1.95 19.74
C LEU A 61 -13.79 2.36 20.36
N PRO A 62 -14.02 2.08 21.65
CA PRO A 62 -15.13 2.68 22.38
C PRO A 62 -15.10 4.20 22.29
N TYR A 63 -16.26 4.85 22.23
CA TYR A 63 -16.38 6.30 22.09
C TYR A 63 -15.55 7.07 23.13
N GLU A 64 -15.49 6.57 24.37
CA GLU A 64 -14.74 7.18 25.47
C GLU A 64 -13.21 7.14 25.28
N ILE A 65 -12.71 6.34 24.33
CA ILE A 65 -11.28 6.21 23.99
C ILE A 65 -11.00 6.84 22.63
N ASP A 66 -11.93 6.70 21.68
CA ASP A 66 -11.84 7.21 20.30
C ASP A 66 -11.45 8.69 20.25
N GLU A 67 -12.09 9.53 21.07
CA GLU A 67 -11.84 10.98 21.07
C GLU A 67 -10.46 11.38 21.63
N PHE A 68 -9.78 10.48 22.33
CA PHE A 68 -8.46 10.71 22.92
C PHE A 68 -7.34 9.92 22.25
N PHE A 69 -7.67 9.05 21.30
CA PHE A 69 -6.68 8.23 20.62
C PHE A 69 -5.85 9.08 19.65
N ASP A 70 -4.52 8.90 19.68
CA ASP A 70 -3.61 9.60 18.78
C ASP A 70 -3.54 8.89 17.43
N TYR A 71 -4.56 9.13 16.61
CA TYR A 71 -4.65 8.58 15.26
C TYR A 71 -3.52 9.05 14.35
N ALA A 72 -3.09 10.31 14.50
CA ALA A 72 -1.99 10.87 13.72
C ALA A 72 -0.67 10.15 14.03
N GLY A 73 -0.29 10.05 15.31
CA GLY A 73 0.92 9.35 15.71
C GLY A 73 0.90 7.87 15.36
N TYR A 74 -0.25 7.21 15.47
CA TYR A 74 -0.40 5.82 15.02
C TYR A 74 -0.23 5.68 13.51
N GLY A 75 -0.84 6.56 12.71
CA GLY A 75 -0.69 6.57 11.26
C GLY A 75 0.73 6.90 10.79
N GLU A 76 1.43 7.82 11.45
CA GLU A 76 2.85 8.10 11.19
C GLU A 76 3.69 6.85 11.42
N SER A 77 3.46 6.14 12.53
CA SER A 77 4.15 4.88 12.80
C SER A 77 3.85 3.80 11.75
N ILE A 78 2.61 3.72 11.23
CA ILE A 78 2.28 2.80 10.13
C ILE A 78 3.05 3.17 8.87
N ALA A 79 3.04 4.46 8.47
CA ALA A 79 3.72 4.92 7.27
C ALA A 79 5.23 4.63 7.33
N GLU A 80 5.86 4.93 8.47
CA GLU A 80 7.29 4.69 8.68
C GLU A 80 7.64 3.20 8.70
N ASN A 81 6.90 2.38 9.46
CA ASN A 81 7.24 0.96 9.64
C ASN A 81 6.98 0.11 8.39
N ASN A 82 6.05 0.52 7.54
CA ASN A 82 5.72 -0.19 6.30
C ASN A 82 6.35 0.48 5.06
N GLU A 83 7.22 1.48 5.26
CA GLU A 83 7.83 2.28 4.19
C GLU A 83 6.80 2.80 3.18
N GLY A 84 5.60 3.15 3.66
CA GLY A 84 4.46 3.48 2.81
C GLY A 84 4.39 4.95 2.43
N GLU A 85 3.68 5.22 1.34
CA GLU A 85 3.55 6.57 0.76
C GLU A 85 2.10 7.00 0.55
N PHE A 86 1.87 8.31 0.72
CA PHE A 86 0.63 8.97 0.31
C PHE A 86 0.73 9.41 -1.14
N VAL A 87 -0.10 8.82 -2.00
CA VAL A 87 -0.17 9.15 -3.42
C VAL A 87 -1.31 10.15 -3.65
N GLU A 88 -0.94 11.36 -4.12
CA GLU A 88 -1.87 12.47 -4.30
C GLU A 88 -3.05 12.07 -5.19
N GLY A 89 -4.27 12.38 -4.72
CA GLY A 89 -5.51 12.09 -5.44
C GLY A 89 -5.98 10.64 -5.35
N LEU A 90 -5.16 9.70 -4.85
CA LEU A 90 -5.48 8.27 -4.80
C LEU A 90 -5.66 7.75 -3.37
N GLY A 91 -4.65 7.84 -2.51
CA GLY A 91 -4.68 7.21 -1.19
C GLY A 91 -3.29 6.89 -0.64
N PHE A 92 -3.25 6.10 0.43
CA PHE A 92 -2.00 5.57 0.98
C PHE A 92 -1.74 4.16 0.43
N VAL A 93 -0.48 3.87 0.12
CA VAL A 93 -0.03 2.56 -0.37
C VAL A 93 1.27 2.13 0.32
N CYS A 94 1.40 0.85 0.63
CA CYS A 94 2.65 0.24 1.09
C CYS A 94 2.72 -1.21 0.63
N MET A 95 3.82 -1.91 0.94
CA MET A 95 3.91 -3.35 0.75
C MET A 95 3.12 -4.09 1.85
N GLU A 96 2.63 -5.28 1.52
CA GLU A 96 2.17 -6.26 2.51
C GLU A 96 3.33 -6.66 3.43
N GLU A 97 3.02 -6.94 4.70
CA GLU A 97 4.02 -7.28 5.71
C GLU A 97 4.90 -8.46 5.25
N GLY A 98 6.22 -8.25 5.25
CA GLY A 98 7.21 -9.26 4.87
C GLY A 98 7.58 -9.28 3.38
N TYR A 99 6.98 -8.43 2.56
CA TYR A 99 7.34 -8.25 1.15
C TYR A 99 8.00 -6.90 0.90
N THR A 100 8.84 -6.85 -0.13
CA THR A 100 9.57 -5.66 -0.58
C THR A 100 9.27 -5.35 -2.04
N LEU A 101 9.57 -4.13 -2.48
CA LEU A 101 9.46 -3.78 -3.90
C LEU A 101 10.40 -4.66 -4.75
N GLU A 102 11.54 -5.09 -4.22
CA GLU A 102 12.44 -6.01 -4.90
C GLU A 102 11.77 -7.36 -5.18
N ASP A 103 10.94 -7.88 -4.28
CA ASP A 103 10.21 -9.14 -4.49
C ASP A 103 9.23 -9.05 -5.68
N VAL A 104 8.73 -7.85 -5.96
CA VAL A 104 7.84 -7.58 -7.10
C VAL A 104 8.61 -7.24 -8.37
N LEU A 105 9.67 -6.43 -8.27
CA LEU A 105 10.33 -5.82 -9.43
C LEU A 105 11.48 -6.66 -10.01
N GLN A 106 12.04 -7.62 -9.26
CA GLN A 106 13.18 -8.43 -9.71
C GLN A 106 12.90 -9.16 -11.03
N ASP A 107 13.90 -9.19 -11.91
CA ASP A 107 13.90 -10.03 -13.10
C ASP A 107 14.00 -11.51 -12.70
N THR A 108 12.91 -12.26 -12.85
CA THR A 108 12.90 -13.73 -12.71
C THR A 108 13.79 -14.46 -13.73
N ASP A 109 14.49 -13.75 -14.62
CA ASP A 109 15.35 -14.32 -15.67
C ASP A 109 16.81 -14.55 -15.22
N GLN A 110 17.19 -14.20 -13.98
CA GLN A 110 18.50 -14.55 -13.43
C GLN A 110 18.46 -15.89 -12.67
N GLY A 111 18.18 -16.99 -13.38
CA GLY A 111 18.00 -18.30 -12.72
C GLY A 111 18.38 -19.57 -13.50
N MET A 112 18.86 -19.50 -14.75
CA MET A 112 19.31 -20.70 -15.49
C MET A 112 20.57 -20.48 -16.32
N GLY A 113 21.60 -19.88 -15.71
CA GLY A 113 22.91 -19.68 -16.34
C GLY A 113 24.04 -19.94 -15.35
N GLY A 114 24.22 -21.17 -14.88
CA GLY A 114 25.34 -21.48 -14.00
C GLY A 114 25.49 -22.94 -13.61
N MET A 115 26.38 -23.62 -14.36
CA MET A 115 27.05 -24.93 -14.13
C MET A 115 26.28 -26.21 -14.51
#